data_AF-R1GEM5-F1
#
_entry.id   AF-R1GEM5-F1
#
_cell.length_a   1.000
_cell.length_b   1.000
_cell.length_c   1.000
_cell.angle_alpha   90.00
_cell.angle_beta   90.00
_cell.angle_gamma   90.00
#
_symmetry.space_group_name_H-M   'P 1'
#
loop_
_entity.id
_entity.type
_entity.pdbx_description
1 polymer ?
#
loop_
_entity_poly.entity_id
_entity_poly.type
_entity_poly.pdbx_seq_one_letter_code
_entity_poly.pdbx_strand_id
1 'polypeptide(L)'
;MPLNYDSPSFTLQTFIPPHARDAYLAIRAFNIDVARVADQTSNTTVGRMRMQFWRDAVTRALQGSPPKEPVAVLLAHAAESLNARTGGHARLGKSWFLRIISEREKALGNPPFANLAALESLCH
;
A
#
# COMPACT_ATOMS: atom_id res chain seq x y z
N MET A 1 2.94 30.61 3.89
CA MET A 1 2.00 30.08 4.90
C MET A 1 2.26 28.58 5.00
N PRO A 2 2.87 28.07 6.08
CA PRO A 2 3.67 26.84 6.01
C PRO A 2 2.84 25.58 6.25
N LEU A 3 2.97 24.59 5.37
CA LEU A 3 2.50 23.22 5.59
C LEU A 3 3.49 22.50 6.51
N ASN A 4 3.29 22.65 7.82
CA ASN A 4 3.96 21.89 8.87
C ASN A 4 3.15 20.62 9.18
N TYR A 5 3.37 19.53 8.43
CA TYR A 5 3.14 18.16 8.94
C TYR A 5 3.67 17.07 7.98
N ASP A 6 4.97 16.73 8.00
CA ASP A 6 5.46 15.34 7.79
C ASP A 6 7.00 15.22 7.91
N SER A 7 7.54 15.59 9.08
CA SER A 7 9.00 15.61 9.33
C SER A 7 9.74 14.24 9.37
N PRO A 8 9.12 13.04 9.45
CA PRO A 8 9.88 11.78 9.37
C PRO A 8 10.08 11.25 7.95
N SER A 9 9.24 11.65 6.98
CA SER A 9 9.28 11.09 5.61
C SER A 9 10.42 11.66 4.76
N PHE A 10 10.96 12.82 5.13
CA PHE A 10 12.00 13.50 4.36
C PHE A 10 13.39 12.85 4.54
N THR A 11 13.69 12.36 5.75
CA THR A 11 15.02 11.81 6.08
C THR A 11 15.30 10.48 5.38
N LEU A 12 14.27 9.69 5.05
CA LEU A 12 14.42 8.43 4.31
C LEU A 12 14.53 8.64 2.80
N GLN A 13 13.99 9.73 2.23
CA GLN A 13 14.10 10.02 0.79
C GLN A 13 15.53 10.33 0.34
N THR A 14 16.35 10.90 1.22
CA THR A 14 17.73 11.28 0.91
C THR A 14 18.63 10.08 0.65
N PHE A 15 18.32 8.91 1.22
CA PHE A 15 19.09 7.68 1.06
C PHE A 15 18.52 6.71 0.01
N ILE A 16 17.39 7.08 -0.62
CA ILE A 16 16.82 6.27 -1.69
C ILE A 16 17.48 6.71 -3.00
N PRO A 17 18.23 5.81 -3.68
CA PRO A 17 18.80 6.12 -4.97
C PRO A 17 17.70 6.60 -5.94
N PRO A 18 17.97 7.54 -6.85
CA PRO A 18 16.96 8.09 -7.75
C PRO A 18 16.14 7.02 -8.47
N HIS A 19 16.79 5.92 -8.83
CA HIS A 19 16.18 4.76 -9.51
C HIS A 19 15.25 3.90 -8.64
N ALA A 20 15.25 4.07 -7.32
CA ALA A 20 14.41 3.33 -6.38
C ALA A 20 13.26 4.21 -5.81
N ARG A 21 13.23 5.50 -6.15
CA ARG A 21 12.21 6.45 -5.68
C ARG A 21 10.82 6.06 -6.13
N ASP A 22 10.66 5.68 -7.41
CA ASP A 22 9.35 5.26 -7.94
C ASP A 22 8.82 4.03 -7.24
N ALA A 23 9.68 3.05 -6.96
CA ALA A 23 9.32 1.86 -6.20
C ALA A 23 8.91 2.20 -4.77
N TYR A 24 9.66 3.07 -4.10
CA TYR A 24 9.31 3.53 -2.76
C TYR A 24 7.98 4.28 -2.74
N LEU A 25 7.75 5.20 -3.68
CA LEU A 25 6.51 5.97 -3.79
C LEU A 25 5.32 5.06 -4.11
N ALA A 26 5.48 4.10 -5.02
CA ALA A 26 4.44 3.10 -5.33
C ALA A 26 4.04 2.31 -4.08
N ILE A 27 5.03 1.78 -3.35
CA ILE A 27 4.78 0.98 -2.14
C ILE A 27 4.13 1.83 -1.05
N ARG A 28 4.61 3.07 -0.84
CA ARG A 28 4.03 3.98 0.17
C ARG A 28 2.59 4.35 -0.18
N ALA A 29 2.33 4.73 -1.43
CA ALA A 29 0.99 5.10 -1.89
C ALA A 29 0.02 3.90 -1.76
N PHE A 30 0.44 2.71 -2.19
CA PHE A 30 -0.32 1.47 -2.01
C PHE A 30 -0.66 1.21 -0.54
N ASN A 31 0.31 1.33 0.37
CA ASN A 31 0.07 1.11 1.79
C ASN A 31 -0.95 2.10 2.37
N ILE A 32 -0.89 3.37 1.97
CA ILE A 32 -1.85 4.40 2.39
C ILE A 32 -3.25 4.06 1.88
N ASP A 33 -3.38 3.70 0.60
CA ASP A 33 -4.69 3.42 0.00
C ASP A 33 -5.35 2.18 0.60
N VAL A 34 -4.59 1.11 0.82
CA VAL A 34 -5.11 -0.12 1.46
C VAL A 34 -5.47 0.13 2.93
N ALA A 35 -4.69 0.93 3.66
CA ALA A 35 -5.02 1.29 5.04
C ALA A 35 -6.33 2.09 5.11
N ARG A 36 -6.50 3.05 4.19
CA ARG A 36 -7.68 3.92 4.11
C ARG A 36 -8.98 3.17 3.81
N VAL A 37 -8.92 1.97 3.23
CA VAL A 37 -10.12 1.15 3.00
C VAL A 37 -10.86 0.89 4.32
N ALA A 38 -10.15 0.61 5.41
CA ALA A 38 -10.77 0.35 6.70
C ALA A 38 -11.46 1.60 7.29
N ASP A 39 -10.86 2.78 7.12
CA ASP A 39 -11.41 4.04 7.63
C ASP A 39 -12.64 4.51 6.83
N GLN A 40 -12.71 4.15 5.54
CA GLN A 40 -13.75 4.64 4.62
C GLN A 40 -14.98 3.76 4.51
N THR A 41 -14.94 2.52 5.01
CA THR A 41 -16.06 1.58 4.83
C THR A 41 -16.64 1.15 6.17
N SER A 42 -17.81 1.69 6.50
CA SER A 42 -18.64 1.20 7.62
C SER A 42 -19.28 -0.17 7.30
N ASN A 43 -19.33 -0.56 6.03
CA ASN A 43 -19.89 -1.83 5.56
C ASN A 43 -18.76 -2.77 5.10
N THR A 44 -18.61 -3.89 5.82
CA THR A 44 -17.59 -4.92 5.58
C THR A 44 -17.63 -5.47 4.14
N THR A 45 -18.79 -5.55 3.51
CA THR A 45 -18.93 -6.03 2.12
C THR A 45 -18.26 -5.08 1.14
N VAL A 46 -18.46 -3.76 1.30
CA VAL A 46 -17.83 -2.74 0.46
C VAL A 46 -16.32 -2.73 0.68
N GLY A 47 -15.88 -2.89 1.93
CA GLY A 47 -14.46 -3.04 2.26
C GLY A 47 -13.82 -4.24 1.55
N ARG A 48 -14.47 -5.41 1.58
CA ARG A 48 -14.01 -6.60 0.86
C ARG A 48 -13.91 -6.40 -0.65
N MET A 49 -14.90 -5.74 -1.26
CA MET A 49 -14.86 -5.42 -2.70
C MET A 49 -13.65 -4.54 -3.06
N ARG A 50 -13.34 -3.54 -2.23
CA ARG A 50 -12.16 -2.69 -2.40
C ARG A 50 -10.84 -3.46 -2.19
N MET A 51 -10.79 -4.36 -1.22
CA MET A 51 -9.63 -5.24 -1.04
C MET A 51 -9.43 -6.14 -2.26
N GLN A 52 -10.51 -6.70 -2.81
CA GLN A 52 -10.46 -7.50 -4.04
C GLN A 52 -9.94 -6.68 -5.23
N PHE A 53 -10.44 -5.46 -5.41
CA PHE A 53 -9.92 -4.54 -6.42
C PHE A 53 -8.41 -4.35 -6.31
N TRP A 54 -7.88 -4.12 -5.10
CA TRP A 54 -6.44 -3.96 -4.89
C TRP A 54 -5.64 -5.23 -5.19
N ARG A 55 -6.19 -6.43 -4.93
CA ARG A 55 -5.54 -7.71 -5.32
C ARG A 55 -5.38 -7.80 -6.83
N ASP A 56 -6.44 -7.46 -7.56
CA ASP A 56 -6.47 -7.53 -9.01
C ASP A 56 -5.60 -6.42 -9.62
N ALA A 57 -5.59 -5.24 -9.04
CA ALA A 57 -4.75 -4.12 -9.46
C ALA A 57 -3.26 -4.45 -9.31
N VAL A 58 -2.83 -4.95 -8.16
CA VAL A 58 -1.44 -5.37 -7.92
C VAL A 58 -1.05 -6.50 -8.85
N THR A 59 -1.91 -7.52 -9.00
CA THR A 59 -1.62 -8.68 -9.86
C THR A 59 -1.39 -8.23 -11.30
N ARG A 60 -2.29 -7.39 -11.82
CA ARG A 60 -2.20 -6.87 -13.18
C ARG A 60 -1.02 -5.91 -13.37
N ALA A 61 -0.74 -5.04 -12.40
CA ALA A 61 0.42 -4.16 -12.43
C ALA A 61 1.74 -4.94 -12.51
N LEU A 62 1.91 -5.97 -11.68
CA LEU A 62 3.11 -6.82 -11.71
C LEU A 62 3.21 -7.73 -12.95
N GLN A 63 2.12 -7.89 -13.70
CA GLN A 63 2.07 -8.58 -14.99
C GLN A 63 2.24 -7.64 -16.19
N GLY A 64 2.40 -6.32 -15.96
CA GLY A 64 2.58 -5.33 -17.03
C GLY A 64 1.28 -4.82 -17.67
N SER A 65 0.11 -5.09 -17.08
CA SER A 65 -1.19 -4.61 -17.55
C SER A 65 -1.91 -3.78 -16.48
N PRO A 66 -1.29 -2.72 -15.93
CA PRO A 66 -1.87 -1.98 -14.80
C PRO A 66 -3.24 -1.38 -15.18
N PRO A 67 -4.24 -1.41 -14.26
CA PRO A 67 -5.43 -0.59 -14.42
C PRO A 67 -5.07 0.91 -14.43
N LYS A 68 -6.03 1.76 -14.83
CA LYS A 68 -5.91 3.23 -14.86
C LYS A 68 -5.92 3.87 -13.46
N GLU A 69 -5.28 3.23 -12.49
CA GLU A 69 -5.02 3.78 -11.16
C GLU A 69 -3.57 4.26 -11.07
N PRO A 70 -3.31 5.50 -10.63
CA PRO A 70 -1.95 6.05 -10.56
C PRO A 70 -0.97 5.16 -9.79
N VAL A 71 -1.42 4.59 -8.66
CA VAL A 71 -0.60 3.69 -7.84
C VAL A 71 -0.27 2.39 -8.56
N ALA A 72 -1.23 1.82 -9.30
CA ALA A 72 -1.01 0.59 -10.05
C ALA A 72 -0.07 0.81 -11.24
N VAL A 73 -0.20 1.96 -11.93
CA VAL A 73 0.71 2.36 -13.01
C VAL A 73 2.13 2.57 -12.47
N LEU A 74 2.28 3.28 -11.37
CA LEU A 74 3.58 3.52 -10.74
C LEU A 74 4.22 2.21 -10.26
N LEU A 75 3.42 1.29 -9.71
CA LEU A 75 3.88 -0.04 -9.31
C LEU A 75 4.37 -0.87 -10.49
N ALA A 76 3.67 -0.83 -11.64
CA ALA A 76 4.10 -1.51 -12.86
C ALA A 76 5.43 -0.95 -13.38
N HIS A 77 5.55 0.38 -13.45
CA HIS A 77 6.81 1.05 -13.84
C HIS A 77 7.97 0.68 -12.91
N ALA A 78 7.73 0.67 -11.59
CA ALA A 78 8.72 0.27 -10.60
C ALA A 78 9.15 -1.20 -10.75
N ALA A 79 8.20 -2.10 -11.03
CA ALA A 79 8.48 -3.52 -11.26
C ALA A 79 9.33 -3.74 -12.52
N GLU A 80 8.98 -3.04 -13.61
CA GLU A 80 9.71 -3.09 -14.87
C GLU A 80 11.13 -2.54 -14.74
N SER A 81 11.28 -1.36 -14.12
CA SER A 81 12.58 -0.73 -13.86
C SER A 81 13.49 -1.62 -13.00
N LEU A 82 12.94 -2.27 -11.98
CA LEU A 82 13.69 -3.24 -11.16
C LEU A 82 14.14 -4.45 -11.99
N ASN A 83 13.24 -5.01 -12.80
CA ASN A 83 13.53 -6.14 -13.66
C ASN A 83 14.63 -5.80 -14.68
N ALA A 84 14.54 -4.64 -15.33
CA ALA A 84 15.51 -4.15 -16.31
C ALA A 84 16.92 -3.95 -15.70
N ARG A 85 17.01 -3.28 -14.54
CA ARG A 85 18.30 -3.00 -13.87
C ARG A 85 19.01 -4.26 -13.35
N THR A 86 18.24 -5.28 -13.01
CA THR A 86 18.79 -6.52 -12.45
C THR A 86 18.86 -7.64 -13.49
N GLY A 87 18.49 -7.39 -14.76
CA GLY A 87 18.45 -8.43 -15.79
C GLY A 87 17.57 -9.62 -15.39
N GLY A 88 16.48 -9.37 -14.65
CA GLY A 88 15.56 -10.40 -14.16
C GLY A 88 15.94 -11.07 -12.84
N HIS A 89 17.07 -10.71 -12.21
CA HIS A 89 17.51 -11.31 -10.94
C HIS A 89 16.73 -10.79 -9.72
N ALA A 90 16.04 -9.65 -9.82
CA ALA A 90 15.18 -9.14 -8.76
C ALA A 90 13.79 -8.76 -9.28
N ARG A 91 12.76 -9.07 -8.49
CA ARG A 91 11.35 -8.78 -8.78
C ARG A 91 10.64 -8.31 -7.53
N LEU A 92 9.62 -7.46 -7.70
CA LEU A 92 8.74 -7.11 -6.59
C LEU A 92 7.93 -8.34 -6.15
N GLY A 93 7.94 -8.62 -4.84
CA GLY A 93 7.30 -9.80 -4.29
C GLY A 93 5.77 -9.68 -4.30
N LYS A 94 5.10 -10.26 -5.31
CA LYS A 94 3.63 -10.33 -5.38
C LYS A 94 3.00 -10.83 -4.08
N SER A 95 3.58 -11.88 -3.49
CA SER A 95 3.10 -12.49 -2.25
C SER A 95 3.11 -11.51 -1.06
N TRP A 96 4.05 -10.57 -1.03
CA TRP A 96 4.13 -9.55 0.03
C TRP A 96 2.94 -8.59 -0.04
N PHE A 97 2.63 -8.06 -1.23
CA PHE A 97 1.47 -7.19 -1.42
C PHE A 97 0.16 -7.91 -1.08
N LEU A 98 0.00 -9.15 -1.57
CA LEU A 98 -1.20 -9.94 -1.29
C LEU A 98 -1.35 -10.26 0.21
N ARG A 99 -0.24 -10.49 0.92
CA ARG A 99 -0.24 -10.66 2.37
C ARG A 99 -0.75 -9.40 3.07
N ILE A 100 -0.26 -8.21 2.69
CA ILE A 100 -0.74 -6.94 3.28
C ILE A 100 -2.25 -6.78 3.09
N ILE A 101 -2.76 -7.01 1.88
CA ILE A 101 -4.19 -6.91 1.59
C ILE A 101 -4.99 -7.91 2.43
N SER A 102 -4.53 -9.15 2.52
CA SER A 102 -5.21 -10.19 3.29
C SER A 102 -5.22 -9.90 4.80
N GLU A 103 -4.13 -9.39 5.37
CA GLU A 103 -4.12 -8.98 6.78
C GLU A 103 -5.05 -7.79 7.03
N ARG A 104 -5.08 -6.82 6.11
CA ARG A 104 -5.99 -5.67 6.20
C ARG A 104 -7.45 -6.05 6.01
N GLU A 105 -7.75 -7.02 5.15
CA GLU A 105 -9.11 -7.54 4.99
C GLU A 105 -9.61 -8.25 6.25
N LYS A 106 -8.76 -9.04 6.91
CA LYS A 106 -9.12 -9.67 8.20
C LYS A 106 -9.50 -8.62 9.24
N ALA A 107 -8.79 -7.49 9.27
CA ALA A 107 -9.09 -6.39 10.18
C ALA A 107 -10.43 -5.69 9.91
N LEU A 108 -11.00 -5.78 8.69
CA LEU A 108 -12.33 -5.21 8.38
C LEU A 108 -13.47 -5.89 9.16
N GLY A 109 -13.31 -7.15 9.54
CA GLY A 109 -14.28 -7.91 10.33
C GLY A 109 -14.02 -7.86 11.84
N ASN A 110 -12.86 -7.34 12.26
CA ASN A 110 -12.44 -7.28 13.66
C ASN A 110 -11.59 -6.02 13.88
N PRO A 111 -12.20 -4.82 13.92
CA PRO A 111 -11.48 -3.59 14.18
C PRO A 111 -10.84 -3.67 15.58
N PRO A 112 -9.53 -3.43 15.74
CA PRO A 112 -8.83 -3.62 17.01
C PRO A 112 -9.31 -2.67 18.12
N PHE A 113 -10.00 -1.58 17.76
CA PHE A 113 -10.64 -0.66 18.69
C PHE A 113 -12.06 -0.39 18.22
N ALA A 114 -13.00 -1.24 18.64
CA ALA A 114 -14.41 -1.12 18.25
C ALA A 114 -15.10 0.11 18.87
N ASN A 115 -14.50 0.75 19.88
CA ASN A 115 -14.99 1.96 20.54
C ASN A 115 -13.85 2.70 21.28
N LEU A 116 -14.08 3.97 21.63
CA LEU A 116 -13.16 4.81 22.39
C LEU A 116 -12.73 4.16 23.74
N ALA A 117 -13.63 3.39 24.35
CA ALA A 117 -13.40 2.67 25.60
C ALA A 117 -12.30 1.59 25.49
N ALA A 118 -12.10 0.98 24.31
CA ALA A 118 -11.02 0.01 24.08
C ALA A 118 -9.64 0.68 23.93
N LEU A 119 -9.60 2.00 23.67
CA LEU A 119 -8.35 2.78 23.63
C LEU A 119 -7.90 3.18 25.04
N GLU A 120 -8.85 3.44 25.93
CA GLU A 120 -8.59 3.87 27.32
C GLU A 120 -8.03 2.74 28.20
N SER A 121 -8.35 1.47 27.91
CA SER A 121 -7.84 0.34 28.70
C SER A 121 -6.37 -0.01 28.45
N LEU A 122 -5.75 0.54 27.39
CA LEU A 122 -4.33 0.30 27.10
C LEU A 122 -3.38 1.22 27.89
N CYS A 123 -3.93 2.19 28.63
CA CYS A 123 -3.19 3.15 29.45
C CYS A 123 -3.27 2.87 30.96
N HIS A 124 -3.60 1.63 31.37
CA HIS A 124 -3.59 1.22 32.77
C HIS A 124 -2.66 0.03 33.05
#